data_AF-A0A1D2ACB8-F1
#
_entry.id   AF-A0A1D2ACB8-F1
#
_cell.length_a   1.000
_cell.length_b   1.000
_cell.length_c   1.000
_cell.angle_alpha   90.00
_cell.angle_beta   90.00
_cell.angle_gamma   90.00
#
_symmetry.space_group_name_H-M   'P 1'
#
loop_
_entity.id
_entity.type
_entity.pdbx_description
1 polymer ?
#
loop_
_entity_poly.entity_id
_entity_poly.type
_entity_poly.pdbx_seq_one_letter_code
_entity_poly.pdbx_strand_id
1 'polypeptide(L)'
;MRDPPDGERHEIFCRPQHKEPTRHLRLSGCGPGLGCDPERVYAQLLAPLHCVRVAPSETGQAHIYATFPDPETANAALVALHGQEYNGRTLGVKFAETKRMKKGSAPSHLDALMSASQAGIPGLDLILEFVSTQEEVELLALVDAQPWEYLAKRRVQHHGMRFEYATRHVEVGAAQAPLPPALHDFVALRLAPRIPGSQALDQVTVNEYVAGVGLSPHVDTHSAFGDTLLSLSLAGPCVMVFRKEGRADVALALPPRSLLVLQGEARHAWQHYIPHRKSDMVGGEVVLRAERRVSFTFRQVRQEGDPCSCPFPDQCDSQGAGIPPTRMAAQRAQCGAGAGSTLEDDHVNGVYNAIAPHFSATRFAVWPKVREFVMALPPGALVADVGCGNGKYFGLRSDIFVLGTDRSTGLAGVASQRVSGGPMRGLQGSLRADVAAADALALPLRPACMDGVLCIAVLHHMSTVARRLALLHQLLSTLCLGGRALVTVWATEQEGMARKLEKWAPLPGSESEANDYLVPWHVPMHRAEAAAAAARPSAVLDGKKSTVCFQRYYHLFRPGELEGLVRQVPGAQLLDAFYDKDNWCVVFGRL
;
A
#
# COMPACT_ATOMS: atom_id res chain seq x y z
N MET A 1 -23.49 1.79 49.11
CA MET A 1 -22.19 2.47 48.94
C MET A 1 -22.35 3.43 47.76
N ARG A 2 -22.05 4.71 47.96
CA ARG A 2 -22.12 5.72 46.89
C ARG A 2 -20.89 5.55 46.00
N ASP A 3 -21.10 5.46 44.69
CA ASP A 3 -20.02 5.60 43.72
C ASP A 3 -19.38 7.00 43.86
N PRO A 4 -18.06 7.13 43.64
CA PRO A 4 -17.36 8.40 43.71
C PRO A 4 -17.80 9.35 42.57
N PRO A 5 -17.63 10.67 42.75
CA PRO A 5 -18.15 11.68 41.82
C PRO A 5 -17.42 11.66 40.48
N ASP A 6 -18.16 12.02 39.43
CA ASP A 6 -17.72 12.14 38.03
C ASP A 6 -16.35 12.83 37.89
N GLY A 7 -15.33 12.05 37.52
CA GLY A 7 -14.12 12.58 36.91
C GLY A 7 -14.42 13.03 35.47
N GLU A 8 -13.92 14.21 35.10
CA GLU A 8 -14.17 14.89 33.83
C GLU A 8 -14.05 13.96 32.62
N ARG A 9 -15.17 13.78 31.91
CA ARG A 9 -15.29 12.92 30.74
C ARG A 9 -14.79 13.70 29.51
N HIS A 10 -13.65 13.32 28.92
CA HIS A 10 -13.12 13.97 27.72
C HIS A 10 -14.02 13.71 26.50
N GLU A 11 -14.71 14.75 26.02
CA GLU A 11 -15.51 14.73 24.80
C GLU A 11 -14.68 15.25 23.62
N ILE A 12 -14.50 14.43 22.57
CA ILE A 12 -13.74 14.84 21.38
C ILE A 12 -14.71 15.38 20.32
N PHE A 13 -14.47 16.61 19.85
CA PHE A 13 -15.23 17.21 18.77
C PHE A 13 -14.77 16.70 17.40
N CYS A 14 -15.71 16.40 16.51
CA CYS A 14 -15.45 16.00 15.13
C CYS A 14 -16.52 16.55 14.17
N ARG A 15 -16.35 16.29 12.87
CA ARG A 15 -17.33 16.72 11.86
C ARG A 15 -18.60 15.87 11.96
N PRO A 16 -19.80 16.47 11.88
CA PRO A 16 -21.05 15.73 11.92
C PRO A 16 -21.12 14.67 10.81
N GLN A 17 -21.58 13.47 11.14
CA GLN A 17 -21.76 12.39 10.16
C GLN A 17 -23.00 12.59 9.28
N HIS A 18 -23.97 13.35 9.78
CA HIS A 18 -25.22 13.68 9.08
C HIS A 18 -25.28 15.19 8.81
N LYS A 19 -26.13 15.61 7.85
CA LYS A 19 -26.28 17.02 7.46
C LYS A 19 -27.19 17.83 8.39
N GLU A 20 -27.67 17.22 9.48
CA GLU A 20 -28.59 17.86 10.41
C GLU A 20 -27.87 18.85 11.34
N PRO A 21 -28.53 19.94 11.78
CA PRO A 21 -28.00 20.84 12.79
C PRO A 21 -27.65 20.10 14.08
N THR A 22 -26.50 20.44 14.66
CA THR A 22 -26.06 19.94 15.95
C THR A 22 -25.94 21.08 16.94
N ARG A 23 -25.97 20.78 18.24
CA ARG A 23 -25.78 21.78 19.29
C ARG A 23 -24.34 22.30 19.42
N HIS A 24 -23.39 21.78 18.64
CA HIS A 24 -21.99 22.18 18.71
C HIS A 24 -21.55 22.82 17.40
N LEU A 25 -20.76 23.89 17.49
CA LEU A 25 -20.19 24.60 16.35
C LEU A 25 -18.68 24.60 16.42
N ARG A 26 -18.03 24.49 15.27
CA ARG A 26 -16.61 24.79 15.06
C ARG A 26 -16.51 26.20 14.48
N LEU A 27 -15.80 27.08 15.19
CA LEU A 27 -15.60 28.48 14.78
C LEU A 27 -14.14 28.69 14.39
N SER A 28 -13.89 28.83 13.09
CA SER A 28 -12.58 29.18 12.52
C SER A 28 -12.39 30.69 12.42
N GLY A 29 -11.14 31.15 12.51
CA GLY A 29 -10.78 32.58 12.46
C GLY A 29 -10.57 33.22 13.84
N CYS A 30 -10.85 32.49 14.92
CA CYS A 30 -10.79 32.98 16.31
C CYS A 30 -10.16 31.98 17.30
N GLY A 31 -9.30 31.06 16.83
CA GLY A 31 -8.64 30.08 17.70
C GLY A 31 -7.34 30.55 18.35
N PRO A 32 -6.84 29.81 19.37
CA PRO A 32 -5.56 30.10 20.04
C PRO A 32 -4.36 30.20 19.10
N GLY A 33 -4.34 29.41 18.02
CA GLY A 33 -3.30 29.46 16.98
C GLY A 33 -3.19 30.79 16.24
N LEU A 34 -4.19 31.65 16.38
CA LEU A 34 -4.23 32.99 15.81
C LEU A 34 -4.01 34.09 16.87
N GLY A 35 -3.58 33.71 18.08
CA GLY A 35 -3.41 34.60 19.23
C GLY A 35 -4.73 35.03 19.88
N CYS A 36 -5.85 34.35 19.59
CA CYS A 36 -7.15 34.66 20.19
C CYS A 36 -7.38 33.81 21.43
N ASP A 37 -7.63 34.48 22.57
CA ASP A 37 -7.98 33.82 23.84
C ASP A 37 -9.44 33.31 23.79
N PRO A 38 -9.70 32.00 23.96
CA PRO A 38 -11.04 31.41 23.96
C PRO A 38 -12.01 32.05 24.94
N GLU A 39 -11.56 32.48 26.13
CA GLU A 39 -12.42 33.13 27.12
C GLU A 39 -12.87 34.52 26.64
N ARG A 40 -11.97 35.24 25.97
CA ARG A 40 -12.30 36.53 25.36
C ARG A 40 -13.25 36.37 24.17
N VAL A 41 -13.05 35.34 23.36
CA VAL A 41 -13.98 35.00 22.26
C VAL A 41 -15.35 34.63 22.81
N TYR A 42 -15.40 33.88 23.92
CA TYR A 42 -16.65 33.57 24.61
C TYR A 42 -17.38 34.85 25.03
N ALA A 43 -16.72 35.72 25.80
CA ALA A 43 -17.33 36.92 26.34
C ALA A 43 -17.84 37.89 25.26
N GLN A 44 -17.11 38.02 24.14
CA GLN A 44 -17.42 39.01 23.10
C GLN A 44 -18.41 38.51 22.04
N LEU A 45 -18.31 37.24 21.63
CA LEU A 45 -19.08 36.71 20.50
C LEU A 45 -20.15 35.70 20.90
N LEU A 46 -19.89 34.88 21.92
CA LEU A 46 -20.69 33.68 22.17
C LEU A 46 -21.64 33.80 23.37
N ALA A 47 -21.27 34.57 24.39
CA ALA A 47 -22.11 34.82 25.56
C ALA A 47 -23.46 35.49 25.20
N PRO A 48 -23.52 36.51 24.31
CA PRO A 48 -24.81 37.08 23.88
C PRO A 48 -25.71 36.12 23.09
N LEU A 49 -25.12 35.04 22.57
CA LEU A 49 -25.81 34.01 21.77
C LEU A 49 -26.14 32.76 22.60
N HIS A 50 -26.12 32.87 23.93
CA HIS A 50 -26.43 31.79 24.86
C HIS A 50 -25.52 30.56 24.71
N CYS A 51 -24.25 30.74 24.33
CA CYS A 51 -23.28 29.65 24.37
C CYS A 51 -23.09 29.15 25.82
N VAL A 52 -23.04 27.84 25.98
CA VAL A 52 -22.97 27.16 27.29
C VAL A 52 -21.54 26.76 27.63
N ARG A 53 -20.73 26.43 26.61
CA ARG A 53 -19.34 25.99 26.81
C ARG A 53 -18.49 26.29 25.59
N VAL A 54 -17.28 26.80 25.81
CA VAL A 54 -16.23 26.90 24.80
C VAL A 54 -15.13 25.91 25.14
N ALA A 55 -14.64 25.22 24.13
CA ALA A 55 -13.48 24.35 24.23
C ALA A 55 -12.42 24.81 23.20
N PRO A 56 -11.16 25.06 23.61
CA PRO A 56 -10.09 25.33 22.68
C PRO A 56 -9.83 24.11 21.80
N SER A 57 -9.29 24.32 20.59
CA SER A 57 -8.77 23.19 19.82
C SER A 57 -7.49 22.68 20.47
N GLU A 58 -7.38 21.36 20.65
CA GLU A 58 -6.32 20.66 21.41
C GLU A 58 -4.89 20.77 20.80
N THR A 59 -4.69 21.56 19.74
CA THR A 59 -3.45 21.61 18.95
C THR A 59 -3.07 23.02 18.44
N GLY A 60 -3.40 24.08 19.19
CA GLY A 60 -3.01 25.45 18.78
C GLY A 60 -3.55 25.85 17.41
N GLN A 61 -4.72 25.34 17.03
CA GLN A 61 -5.32 25.58 15.72
C GLN A 61 -6.08 26.91 15.69
N ALA A 62 -6.36 27.39 14.48
CA ALA A 62 -7.08 28.63 14.18
C ALA A 62 -8.61 28.56 14.44
N HIS A 63 -9.08 27.64 15.29
CA HIS A 63 -10.49 27.51 15.64
C HIS A 63 -10.73 27.12 17.10
N ILE A 64 -11.95 27.36 17.56
CA ILE A 64 -12.51 26.87 18.83
C ILE A 64 -13.78 26.05 18.56
N TYR A 65 -14.25 25.32 19.58
CA TYR A 65 -15.56 24.69 19.59
C TYR A 65 -16.49 25.38 20.59
N ALA A 66 -17.72 25.66 20.18
CA ALA A 66 -18.76 26.24 21.00
C ALA A 66 -19.92 25.25 21.14
N THR A 67 -20.48 25.13 22.34
CA THR A 67 -21.62 24.27 22.65
C THR A 67 -22.80 25.13 23.10
N PHE A 68 -23.94 24.96 22.47
CA PHE A 68 -25.19 25.67 22.75
C PHE A 68 -26.19 24.76 23.48
N PRO A 69 -27.29 25.29 24.05
CA PRO A 69 -28.28 24.49 24.77
C PRO A 69 -28.91 23.42 23.87
N ASP A 70 -29.21 23.80 22.62
CA ASP A 70 -29.90 22.99 21.63
C ASP A 70 -29.43 23.32 20.18
N PRO A 71 -29.77 22.47 19.20
CA PRO A 71 -29.41 22.70 17.79
C PRO A 71 -30.03 23.97 17.16
N GLU A 72 -31.18 24.45 17.64
CA GLU A 72 -31.85 25.63 17.09
C GLU A 72 -31.06 26.91 17.45
N THR A 73 -30.64 27.01 18.72
CA THR A 73 -29.78 28.07 19.22
C THR A 73 -28.41 28.05 18.55
N ALA A 74 -27.83 26.86 18.34
CA ALA A 74 -26.59 26.71 17.59
C ALA A 74 -26.74 27.15 16.12
N ASN A 75 -27.87 26.84 15.48
CA ASN A 75 -28.14 27.26 14.11
C ASN A 75 -28.30 28.79 14.02
N ALA A 76 -28.99 29.42 14.97
CA ALA A 76 -29.11 30.87 15.03
C ALA A 76 -27.73 31.53 15.20
N ALA A 77 -26.87 30.99 16.07
CA ALA A 77 -25.50 31.47 16.24
C ALA A 77 -24.63 31.26 14.99
N LEU A 78 -24.80 30.14 14.27
CA LEU A 78 -24.12 29.92 12.99
C LEU A 78 -24.49 30.99 11.97
N VAL A 79 -25.79 31.29 11.82
CA VAL A 79 -26.28 32.31 10.88
C VAL A 79 -25.78 33.70 11.28
N ALA A 80 -25.74 34.02 12.58
CA ALA A 80 -25.29 35.32 13.06
C ALA A 80 -23.78 35.54 12.87
N LEU A 81 -22.96 34.50 13.06
CA LEU A 81 -21.51 34.62 13.11
C LEU A 81 -20.79 34.25 11.81
N HIS A 82 -21.37 33.38 10.97
CA HIS A 82 -20.68 32.95 9.75
C HIS A 82 -20.50 34.12 8.77
N GLY A 83 -19.25 34.39 8.37
CA GLY A 83 -18.93 35.49 7.46
C GLY A 83 -18.68 36.83 8.15
N GLN A 84 -18.91 36.94 9.46
CA GLN A 84 -18.57 38.16 10.22
C GLN A 84 -17.07 38.31 10.40
N GLU A 85 -16.59 39.54 10.59
CA GLU A 85 -15.18 39.81 10.90
C GLU A 85 -14.92 39.83 12.41
N TYR A 86 -13.80 39.22 12.80
CA TYR A 86 -13.27 39.26 14.16
C TYR A 86 -11.75 39.36 14.13
N ASN A 87 -11.19 40.38 14.79
CA ASN A 87 -9.75 40.67 14.78
C ASN A 87 -9.13 40.67 13.36
N GLY A 88 -9.82 41.29 12.39
CA GLY A 88 -9.37 41.39 10.99
C GLY A 88 -9.45 40.09 10.19
N ARG A 89 -10.22 39.10 10.65
CA ARG A 89 -10.38 37.79 9.98
C ARG A 89 -11.85 37.41 9.87
N THR A 90 -12.23 36.83 8.74
CA THR A 90 -13.59 36.32 8.52
C THR A 90 -13.83 35.00 9.28
N LEU A 91 -14.95 34.94 10.00
CA LEU A 91 -15.34 33.77 10.79
C LEU A 91 -15.97 32.67 9.92
N GLY A 92 -15.39 31.47 9.99
CA GLY A 92 -15.94 30.26 9.37
C GLY A 92 -16.66 29.42 10.41
N VAL A 93 -17.99 29.32 10.35
CA VAL A 93 -18.78 28.57 11.34
C VAL A 93 -19.41 27.35 10.69
N LYS A 94 -19.22 26.17 11.28
CA LYS A 94 -19.77 24.89 10.81
C LYS A 94 -20.26 24.07 11.99
N PHE A 95 -21.28 23.24 11.78
CA PHE A 95 -21.70 22.26 12.80
C PHE A 95 -20.58 21.27 13.13
N ALA A 96 -20.55 20.81 14.38
CA ALA A 96 -19.64 19.83 14.97
C ALA A 96 -20.43 18.81 15.80
N GLU A 97 -19.90 17.61 16.02
CA GLU A 97 -20.49 16.61 16.92
C GLU A 97 -19.43 16.15 17.94
N THR A 98 -19.84 15.85 19.17
CA THR A 98 -18.97 15.20 20.14
C THR A 98 -19.10 13.69 20.02
N LYS A 99 -17.98 12.98 19.91
CA LYS A 99 -17.97 11.51 20.04
C LYS A 99 -17.68 11.12 21.48
N ARG A 100 -18.61 10.39 22.09
CA ARG A 100 -18.37 9.70 23.36
C ARG A 100 -17.53 8.46 23.10
N MET A 101 -16.37 8.36 23.74
CA MET A 101 -15.65 7.10 23.83
C MET A 101 -16.45 6.13 24.72
N LYS A 102 -16.83 4.95 24.19
CA LYS A 102 -17.32 3.87 25.05
C LYS A 102 -16.15 3.33 25.88
N LYS A 103 -16.27 3.37 27.21
CA LYS A 103 -15.37 2.64 28.12
C LYS A 103 -15.57 1.14 27.83
N GLY A 104 -14.60 0.52 27.16
CA GLY A 104 -14.71 -0.88 26.70
C GLY A 104 -13.79 -1.28 25.55
N SER A 105 -13.15 -0.32 24.87
CA SER A 105 -12.04 -0.59 23.97
C SER A 105 -10.93 0.43 24.20
N ALA A 106 -10.17 0.26 25.28
CA ALA A 106 -8.84 0.86 25.32
C ALA A 106 -8.07 0.25 24.14
N PRO A 107 -7.53 1.03 23.20
CA PRO A 107 -6.50 0.48 22.35
C PRO A 107 -5.34 0.13 23.27
N SER A 108 -4.80 -1.08 23.12
CA SER A 108 -3.72 -1.66 23.91
C SER A 108 -2.39 -0.91 23.69
N HIS A 109 -2.34 0.39 24.00
CA HIS A 109 -1.11 1.15 23.99
C HIS A 109 -0.35 0.77 25.26
N LEU A 110 0.65 -0.10 25.11
CA LEU A 110 1.69 -0.24 26.13
C LEU A 110 2.24 1.15 26.44
N ASP A 111 2.25 1.51 27.72
CA ASP A 111 2.90 2.72 28.19
C ASP A 111 4.41 2.58 28.00
N ALA A 112 4.99 3.52 27.26
CA ALA A 112 6.38 3.43 26.85
C ALA A 112 7.30 3.88 27.98
N LEU A 113 8.32 3.07 28.23
CA LEU A 113 9.44 3.38 29.09
C LEU A 113 10.24 4.53 28.50
N MET A 114 10.84 5.35 29.37
CA MET A 114 11.64 6.51 28.95
C MET A 114 13.15 6.24 29.02
N SER A 115 13.56 5.09 29.57
CA SER A 115 14.96 4.65 29.58
C SER A 115 15.11 3.19 29.16
N ALA A 116 16.22 2.87 28.50
CA ALA A 116 16.55 1.49 28.13
C ALA A 116 16.85 0.62 29.36
N SER A 117 17.37 1.19 30.44
CA SER A 117 17.62 0.47 31.70
C SER A 117 16.35 -0.13 32.30
N GLN A 118 15.20 0.54 32.15
CA GLN A 118 13.89 0.03 32.59
C GLN A 118 13.39 -1.11 31.70
N ALA A 119 13.84 -1.19 30.45
CA ALA A 119 13.40 -2.22 29.52
C ALA A 119 13.91 -3.62 29.92
N GLY A 120 15.03 -3.69 30.64
CA GLY A 120 15.61 -4.95 31.10
C GLY A 120 16.06 -5.88 29.96
N ILE A 121 16.34 -5.33 28.77
CA ILE A 121 16.79 -6.08 27.60
C ILE A 121 18.32 -6.00 27.52
N PRO A 122 19.07 -7.11 27.67
CA PRO A 122 20.52 -7.09 27.59
C PRO A 122 21.03 -6.59 26.24
N GLY A 123 21.99 -5.66 26.28
CA GLY A 123 22.58 -5.05 25.08
C GLY A 123 21.70 -4.01 24.40
N LEU A 124 20.59 -3.59 25.02
CA LEU A 124 19.80 -2.43 24.61
C LEU A 124 20.23 -1.20 25.43
N ASP A 125 20.56 -0.09 24.75
CA ASP A 125 20.81 1.19 25.40
C ASP A 125 20.16 2.35 24.63
N LEU A 126 19.88 3.45 25.32
CA LEU A 126 19.29 4.66 24.74
C LEU A 126 20.00 5.90 25.28
N ILE A 127 20.72 6.59 24.41
CA ILE A 127 21.45 7.80 24.74
C ILE A 127 20.63 9.01 24.29
N LEU A 128 20.14 9.78 25.25
CA LEU A 128 19.38 11.00 24.99
C LEU A 128 20.30 12.15 24.59
N GLU A 129 19.79 13.09 23.80
CA GLU A 129 20.54 14.29 23.35
C GLU A 129 21.95 13.94 22.81
N PHE A 130 22.04 12.84 22.06
CA PHE A 130 23.29 12.33 21.50
C PHE A 130 23.90 13.27 20.45
N VAL A 131 23.02 13.95 19.70
CA VAL A 131 23.37 15.05 18.80
C VAL A 131 22.79 16.37 19.32
N SER A 132 23.47 17.46 19.00
CA SER A 132 22.98 18.81 19.27
C SER A 132 21.84 19.18 18.31
N THR A 133 21.11 20.24 18.60
CA THR A 133 20.10 20.81 17.69
C THR A 133 20.70 21.25 16.36
N GLN A 134 21.95 21.74 16.37
CA GLN A 134 22.65 22.15 15.16
C GLN A 134 23.00 20.95 14.28
N GLU A 135 23.51 19.88 14.87
CA GLU A 135 23.80 18.63 14.15
C GLU A 135 22.54 17.97 13.61
N GLU A 136 21.42 18.04 14.35
CA GLU A 136 20.12 17.58 13.86
C GLU A 136 19.72 18.31 12.58
N VAL A 137 19.87 19.64 12.54
CA VAL A 137 19.61 20.45 11.34
C VAL A 137 20.53 20.05 10.18
N GLU A 138 21.82 19.88 10.44
CA GLU A 138 22.81 19.52 9.41
C GLU A 138 22.55 18.12 8.83
N LEU A 139 22.25 17.13 9.66
CA LEU A 139 21.93 15.78 9.22
C LEU A 139 20.61 15.74 8.44
N LEU A 140 19.59 16.48 8.87
CA LEU A 140 18.33 16.59 8.13
C LEU A 140 18.53 17.27 6.78
N ALA A 141 19.31 18.35 6.73
CA ALA A 141 19.64 19.03 5.48
C ALA A 141 20.41 18.13 4.50
N LEU A 142 21.33 17.30 5.01
CA LEU A 142 22.09 16.36 4.20
C LEU A 142 21.18 15.39 3.43
N VAL A 143 20.16 14.84 4.08
CA VAL A 143 19.24 13.89 3.44
C VAL A 143 18.13 14.59 2.65
N ASP A 144 17.71 15.78 3.06
CA ASP A 144 16.73 16.57 2.31
C ASP A 144 17.27 17.06 0.96
N ALA A 145 18.58 17.22 0.84
CA ALA A 145 19.26 17.55 -0.41
C ALA A 145 19.37 16.36 -1.39
N GLN A 146 19.02 15.14 -0.96
CA GLN A 146 19.16 13.92 -1.75
C GLN A 146 17.79 13.35 -2.15
N PRO A 147 17.71 12.61 -3.28
CA PRO A 147 16.47 11.96 -3.68
C PRO A 147 16.06 10.90 -2.65
N TRP A 148 14.75 10.81 -2.42
CA TRP A 148 14.16 9.78 -1.56
C TRP A 148 13.56 8.66 -2.38
N GLU A 149 13.76 7.42 -1.92
CA GLU A 149 13.09 6.25 -2.45
C GLU A 149 11.81 5.98 -1.66
N TYR A 150 10.72 5.66 -2.36
CA TYR A 150 9.42 5.47 -1.71
C TYR A 150 9.13 3.98 -1.54
N LEU A 151 9.01 3.53 -0.29
CA LEU A 151 8.40 2.26 0.06
C LEU A 151 6.89 2.43 0.26
N ALA A 152 6.15 1.33 0.36
CA ALA A 152 4.68 1.31 0.40
C ALA A 152 4.01 2.26 1.42
N LYS A 153 4.69 2.64 2.51
CA LYS A 153 4.13 3.54 3.53
C LYS A 153 5.10 4.62 4.03
N ARG A 154 6.39 4.56 3.68
CA ARG A 154 7.45 5.43 4.20
C ARG A 154 8.48 5.66 3.10
N ARG A 155 9.29 6.71 3.20
CA ARG A 155 10.41 6.92 2.27
C ARG A 155 11.74 6.63 2.93
N VAL A 156 12.72 6.23 2.14
CA VAL A 156 14.04 5.76 2.58
C VAL A 156 15.16 6.33 1.72
N GLN A 157 16.37 6.38 2.28
CA GLN A 157 17.61 6.56 1.55
C GLN A 157 18.63 5.53 2.04
N HIS A 158 19.48 5.07 1.13
CA HIS A 158 20.56 4.13 1.41
C HIS A 158 21.89 4.79 1.11
N HIS A 159 22.79 4.76 2.09
CA HIS A 159 24.17 5.20 1.93
C HIS A 159 25.10 4.04 2.27
N GLY A 160 26.22 3.95 1.57
CA GLY A 160 27.04 2.75 1.57
C GLY A 160 26.43 1.71 0.66
N MET A 161 26.32 0.47 1.12
CA MET A 161 25.60 -0.56 0.37
C MET A 161 24.08 -0.37 0.39
N ARG A 162 23.45 -0.61 -0.76
CA ARG A 162 21.99 -0.62 -0.90
C ARG A 162 21.40 -1.83 -0.16
N PHE A 163 20.33 -1.60 0.61
CA PHE A 163 19.59 -2.68 1.28
C PHE A 163 18.41 -3.13 0.42
N GLU A 164 18.36 -4.41 0.10
CA GLU A 164 17.30 -5.05 -0.68
C GLU A 164 16.23 -5.63 0.25
N TYR A 165 15.03 -5.03 0.20
CA TYR A 165 13.92 -5.38 1.08
C TYR A 165 13.28 -6.74 0.73
N ALA A 166 13.46 -7.23 -0.50
CA ALA A 166 12.96 -8.54 -0.89
C ALA A 166 13.75 -9.68 -0.23
N THR A 167 15.08 -9.59 -0.27
CA THR A 167 16.00 -10.59 0.31
C THR A 167 16.33 -10.31 1.77
N ARG A 168 16.03 -9.09 2.26
CA ARG A 168 16.52 -8.54 3.54
C ARG A 168 18.04 -8.60 3.65
N HIS A 169 18.72 -8.42 2.54
CA HIS A 169 20.18 -8.44 2.47
C HIS A 169 20.68 -7.16 1.80
N VAL A 170 21.98 -6.90 1.87
CA VAL A 170 22.61 -5.91 0.98
C VAL A 170 22.81 -6.51 -0.42
N GLU A 171 22.82 -5.66 -1.44
CA GLU A 171 23.03 -6.07 -2.84
C GLU A 171 24.37 -6.79 -3.02
N VAL A 172 24.34 -8.05 -3.46
CA VAL A 172 25.53 -8.91 -3.63
C VAL A 172 26.16 -8.65 -5.00
N GLY A 173 27.48 -8.41 -5.03
CA GLY A 173 28.25 -8.23 -6.27
C GLY A 173 28.41 -6.78 -6.77
N ALA A 174 27.76 -5.80 -6.13
CA ALA A 174 28.08 -4.39 -6.33
C ALA A 174 29.36 -4.03 -5.56
N ALA A 175 30.26 -3.24 -6.15
CA ALA A 175 31.39 -2.69 -5.41
C ALA A 175 30.87 -1.91 -4.19
N GLN A 176 31.46 -2.12 -3.01
CA GLN A 176 31.07 -1.46 -1.78
C GLN A 176 31.18 0.06 -1.96
N ALA A 177 30.04 0.73 -2.19
CA ALA A 177 30.03 2.18 -2.30
C ALA A 177 30.41 2.77 -0.93
N PRO A 178 31.34 3.73 -0.85
CA PRO A 178 31.71 4.35 0.42
C PRO A 178 30.54 5.19 0.96
N LEU A 179 30.50 5.38 2.28
CA LEU A 179 29.61 6.38 2.87
C LEU A 179 29.97 7.78 2.35
N PRO A 180 28.97 8.67 2.14
CA PRO A 180 29.23 10.08 1.91
C PRO A 180 30.16 10.65 3.00
N PRO A 181 31.09 11.56 2.68
CA PRO A 181 32.08 12.08 3.63
C PRO A 181 31.45 12.56 4.96
N ALA A 182 30.33 13.28 4.90
CA ALA A 182 29.63 13.74 6.10
C ALA A 182 29.15 12.60 7.01
N LEU A 183 28.65 11.49 6.45
CA LEU A 183 28.22 10.32 7.23
C LEU A 183 29.42 9.49 7.70
N HIS A 184 30.45 9.37 6.89
CA HIS A 184 31.71 8.74 7.28
C HIS A 184 32.35 9.47 8.47
N ASP A 185 32.44 10.80 8.40
CA ASP A 185 32.98 11.62 9.48
C ASP A 185 32.10 11.58 10.72
N PHE A 186 30.77 11.51 10.56
CA PHE A 186 29.86 11.29 11.68
C PHE A 186 30.14 9.95 12.37
N VAL A 187 30.34 8.86 11.62
CA VAL A 187 30.73 7.57 12.21
C VAL A 187 32.06 7.69 12.95
N ALA A 188 33.09 8.23 12.31
CA ALA A 188 34.45 8.29 12.86
C ALA A 188 34.58 9.22 14.07
N LEU A 189 33.92 10.38 14.06
CA LEU A 189 34.08 11.43 15.07
C LEU A 189 33.00 11.41 16.14
N ARG A 190 31.82 10.84 15.87
CA ARG A 190 30.68 10.82 16.82
C ARG A 190 30.35 9.45 17.37
N LEU A 191 30.25 8.45 16.50
CA LEU A 191 29.85 7.11 16.92
C LEU A 191 31.04 6.35 17.51
N ALA A 192 32.11 6.16 16.73
CA ALA A 192 33.28 5.34 17.08
C ALA A 192 33.94 5.66 18.42
N PRO A 193 34.06 6.94 18.87
CA PRO A 193 34.65 7.24 20.17
C PRO A 193 33.73 6.95 21.37
N ARG A 194 32.42 6.80 21.14
CA ARG A 194 31.40 6.70 22.19
C ARG A 194 30.77 5.32 22.29
N ILE A 195 30.69 4.59 21.17
CA ILE A 195 30.01 3.30 21.07
C ILE A 195 31.01 2.22 20.65
N PRO A 196 31.36 1.28 21.54
CA PRO A 196 32.20 0.14 21.19
C PRO A 196 31.61 -0.66 20.02
N GLY A 197 32.44 -1.07 19.06
CA GLY A 197 32.01 -1.85 17.90
C GLY A 197 31.32 -1.04 16.79
N SER A 198 31.37 0.30 16.84
CA SER A 198 30.81 1.16 15.79
C SER A 198 31.87 1.69 14.80
N GLN A 199 33.14 1.30 14.93
CA GLN A 199 34.25 1.78 14.09
C GLN A 199 34.12 1.35 12.63
N ALA A 200 33.48 0.21 12.39
CA ALA A 200 33.36 -0.42 11.09
C ALA A 200 31.96 -0.27 10.46
N LEU A 201 31.13 0.64 10.98
CA LEU A 201 29.80 0.89 10.38
C LEU A 201 29.98 1.58 9.02
N ASP A 202 29.54 0.90 7.98
CA ASP A 202 29.79 1.26 6.57
C ASP A 202 28.48 1.34 5.75
N GLN A 203 27.33 1.13 6.40
CA GLN A 203 26.02 1.15 5.77
C GLN A 203 25.03 1.95 6.62
N VAL A 204 24.34 2.91 5.98
CA VAL A 204 23.30 3.73 6.62
C VAL A 204 21.98 3.64 5.87
N THR A 205 20.90 3.31 6.58
CA THR A 205 19.53 3.44 6.06
C THR A 205 18.79 4.54 6.79
N VAL A 206 18.45 5.59 6.04
CA VAL A 206 17.63 6.69 6.52
C VAL A 206 16.18 6.34 6.24
N ASN A 207 15.31 6.45 7.24
CA ASN A 207 13.87 6.25 7.09
C ASN A 207 13.14 7.52 7.50
N GLU A 208 12.20 7.99 6.70
CA GLU A 208 11.26 9.03 7.11
C GLU A 208 9.84 8.48 7.27
N TYR A 209 9.28 8.75 8.44
CA TYR A 209 7.94 8.37 8.85
C TYR A 209 7.06 9.62 8.98
N VAL A 210 5.85 9.53 8.43
CA VAL A 210 4.77 10.47 8.72
C VAL A 210 3.86 9.93 9.83
N ALA A 211 3.13 10.80 10.53
CA ALA A 211 2.22 10.41 11.59
C ALA A 211 1.23 9.31 11.14
N GLY A 212 1.12 8.22 11.90
CA GLY A 212 0.31 7.03 11.54
C GLY A 212 1.09 5.91 10.86
N VAL A 213 2.27 6.21 10.31
CA VAL A 213 3.15 5.21 9.71
C VAL A 213 4.07 4.62 10.77
N GLY A 214 4.38 3.34 10.60
CA GLY A 214 5.22 2.55 11.48
C GLY A 214 6.05 1.55 10.68
N LEU A 215 6.65 0.61 11.40
CA LEU A 215 7.53 -0.44 10.91
C LEU A 215 7.04 -1.77 11.49
N SER A 216 7.00 -2.84 10.69
CA SER A 216 6.53 -4.15 11.16
C SER A 216 7.58 -4.87 12.03
N PRO A 217 7.17 -5.81 12.91
CA PRO A 217 8.09 -6.67 13.67
C PRO A 217 9.10 -7.39 12.79
N HIS A 218 10.38 -7.24 13.14
CA HIS A 218 11.50 -7.89 12.48
C HIS A 218 12.74 -7.89 13.38
N VAL A 219 13.67 -8.79 13.07
CA VAL A 219 15.07 -8.74 13.51
C VAL A 219 15.90 -8.43 12.26
N ASP A 220 16.95 -7.63 12.39
CA ASP A 220 17.88 -7.36 11.30
C ASP A 220 18.68 -8.62 10.96
N THR A 221 18.75 -8.95 9.67
CA THR A 221 19.34 -10.19 9.15
C THR A 221 20.75 -10.42 9.71
N HIS A 222 21.01 -11.62 10.23
CA HIS A 222 22.24 -11.94 10.95
C HIS A 222 23.41 -12.12 9.98
N SER A 223 23.14 -12.73 8.82
CA SER A 223 24.12 -12.87 7.74
C SER A 223 24.49 -11.54 7.07
N ALA A 224 23.60 -10.54 7.09
CA ALA A 224 23.83 -9.29 6.36
C ALA A 224 24.64 -8.27 7.17
N PHE A 225 24.47 -8.26 8.50
CA PHE A 225 24.99 -7.18 9.35
C PHE A 225 25.74 -7.70 10.58
N GLY A 226 26.72 -6.92 11.02
CA GLY A 226 27.50 -7.15 12.23
C GLY A 226 26.69 -7.07 13.54
N ASP A 227 27.41 -7.05 14.65
CA ASP A 227 26.83 -7.16 16.00
C ASP A 227 26.30 -5.83 16.57
N THR A 228 26.71 -4.70 15.99
CA THR A 228 26.30 -3.36 16.43
C THR A 228 25.33 -2.75 15.43
N LEU A 229 24.12 -2.43 15.91
CA LEU A 229 23.12 -1.67 15.17
C LEU A 229 22.76 -0.40 15.95
N LEU A 230 22.87 0.75 15.31
CA LEU A 230 22.57 2.05 15.92
C LEU A 230 21.43 2.74 15.18
N SER A 231 20.47 3.33 15.90
CA SER A 231 19.36 4.09 15.30
C SER A 231 19.24 5.47 15.93
N LEU A 232 19.67 6.50 15.19
CA LEU A 232 19.53 7.90 15.58
C LEU A 232 18.15 8.42 15.17
N SER A 233 17.36 8.92 16.12
CA SER A 233 16.03 9.49 15.88
C SER A 233 16.10 11.02 15.83
N LEU A 234 15.55 11.63 14.77
CA LEU A 234 15.54 13.09 14.53
C LEU A 234 14.13 13.58 14.15
N ALA A 235 13.92 14.89 14.24
CA ALA A 235 12.72 15.66 13.88
C ALA A 235 11.44 15.35 14.69
N GLY A 236 11.18 14.10 15.04
CA GLY A 236 9.95 13.70 15.73
C GLY A 236 10.13 12.47 16.63
N PRO A 237 9.39 12.39 17.74
CA PRO A 237 9.44 11.24 18.63
C PRO A 237 8.74 10.02 18.01
N CYS A 238 9.06 8.83 18.50
CA CYS A 238 8.18 7.67 18.37
C CYS A 238 8.31 6.72 19.56
N VAL A 239 7.44 5.72 19.62
CA VAL A 239 7.63 4.54 20.46
C VAL A 239 8.01 3.35 19.58
N MET A 240 9.13 2.71 19.90
CA MET A 240 9.54 1.43 19.37
C MET A 240 9.17 0.34 20.37
N VAL A 241 8.63 -0.78 19.87
CA VAL A 241 8.25 -1.93 20.70
C VAL A 241 9.18 -3.10 20.40
N PHE A 242 9.66 -3.73 21.45
CA PHE A 242 10.50 -4.92 21.44
C PHE A 242 9.68 -6.14 21.83
N ARG A 243 9.80 -7.22 21.05
CA ARG A 243 9.07 -8.47 21.23
C ARG A 243 10.03 -9.65 21.20
N LYS A 244 9.88 -10.55 22.16
CA LYS A 244 10.55 -11.86 22.19
C LYS A 244 9.56 -12.91 22.68
N GLU A 245 9.60 -14.09 22.09
CA GLU A 245 8.71 -15.19 22.47
C GLU A 245 8.87 -15.54 23.96
N GLY A 246 7.75 -15.79 24.63
CA GLY A 246 7.73 -16.06 26.08
C GLY A 246 8.01 -14.85 26.99
N ARG A 247 8.14 -13.63 26.43
CA ARG A 247 8.30 -12.38 27.18
C ARG A 247 7.17 -11.40 26.84
N ALA A 248 6.85 -10.50 27.76
CA ALA A 248 5.95 -9.39 27.48
C ALA A 248 6.60 -8.41 26.49
N ASP A 249 5.79 -7.80 25.62
CA ASP A 249 6.23 -6.72 24.74
C ASP A 249 6.71 -5.53 25.59
N VAL A 250 7.84 -4.93 25.22
CA VAL A 250 8.42 -3.77 25.91
C VAL A 250 8.37 -2.57 24.97
N ALA A 251 7.68 -1.51 25.37
CA ALA A 251 7.61 -0.26 24.62
C ALA A 251 8.65 0.75 25.14
N LEU A 252 9.46 1.34 24.26
CA LEU A 252 10.48 2.32 24.58
C LEU A 252 10.26 3.61 23.78
N ALA A 253 10.21 4.74 24.46
CA ALA A 253 10.11 6.05 23.84
C ALA A 253 11.47 6.48 23.27
N LEU A 254 11.46 6.90 22.01
CA LEU A 254 12.61 7.40 21.27
C LEU A 254 12.36 8.89 20.96
N PRO A 255 12.80 9.83 21.83
CA PRO A 255 12.68 11.26 21.55
C PRO A 255 13.63 11.69 20.42
N PRO A 256 13.41 12.86 19.79
CA PRO A 256 14.38 13.44 18.87
C PRO A 256 15.78 13.57 19.50
N ARG A 257 16.81 13.54 18.65
CA ARG A 257 18.24 13.58 19.00
C ARG A 257 18.73 12.42 19.86
N SER A 258 17.95 11.36 20.03
CA SER A 258 18.37 10.17 20.77
C SER A 258 18.97 9.10 19.87
N LEU A 259 19.99 8.41 20.39
CA LEU A 259 20.63 7.26 19.76
C LEU A 259 20.24 5.98 20.49
N LEU A 260 19.50 5.12 19.79
CA LEU A 260 19.20 3.76 20.24
C LEU A 260 20.35 2.82 19.84
N VAL A 261 20.84 2.03 20.79
CA VAL A 261 21.95 1.08 20.61
C VAL A 261 21.43 -0.33 20.80
N LEU A 262 21.62 -1.20 19.80
CA LEU A 262 21.28 -2.61 19.86
C LEU A 262 22.56 -3.43 19.65
N GLN A 263 22.92 -4.20 20.67
CA GLN A 263 24.04 -5.14 20.67
C GLN A 263 23.61 -6.46 21.33
N GLY A 264 24.36 -7.54 21.06
CA GLY A 264 24.11 -8.83 21.71
C GLY A 264 22.66 -9.29 21.59
N GLU A 265 22.02 -9.59 22.72
CA GLU A 265 20.65 -10.12 22.76
C GLU A 265 19.64 -9.16 22.12
N ALA A 266 19.71 -7.86 22.40
CA ALA A 266 18.80 -6.86 21.83
C ALA A 266 18.81 -6.83 20.30
N ARG A 267 19.98 -7.04 19.69
CA ARG A 267 20.16 -7.06 18.22
C ARG A 267 19.76 -8.38 17.58
N HIS A 268 20.01 -9.50 18.27
CA HIS A 268 19.93 -10.85 17.68
C HIS A 268 18.65 -11.62 18.05
N ALA A 269 18.04 -11.36 19.21
CA ALA A 269 16.95 -12.17 19.74
C ALA A 269 15.62 -11.42 19.91
N TRP A 270 15.63 -10.09 19.85
CA TRP A 270 14.44 -9.27 20.03
C TRP A 270 13.97 -8.69 18.69
N GLN A 271 12.72 -8.95 18.33
CA GLN A 271 12.07 -8.25 17.24
C GLN A 271 11.80 -6.82 17.66
N HIS A 272 12.06 -5.85 16.80
CA HIS A 272 11.75 -4.44 17.05
C HIS A 272 10.80 -3.90 15.97
N TYR A 273 9.91 -3.00 16.37
CA TYR A 273 8.90 -2.43 15.47
C TYR A 273 8.35 -1.09 15.94
N ILE A 274 7.74 -0.34 15.03
CA ILE A 274 7.05 0.91 15.34
C ILE A 274 5.57 0.71 15.01
N PRO A 275 4.65 0.72 15.98
CA PRO A 275 3.23 0.51 15.70
C PRO A 275 2.67 1.55 14.72
N HIS A 276 1.73 1.15 13.85
CA HIS A 276 1.00 2.06 12.96
C HIS A 276 -0.08 2.85 13.74
N ARG A 277 0.28 4.01 14.28
CA ARG A 277 -0.61 4.88 15.08
C ARG A 277 -0.17 6.33 15.04
N LYS A 278 -1.08 7.25 15.39
CA LYS A 278 -0.85 8.70 15.39
C LYS A 278 -0.48 9.27 16.75
N SER A 279 -0.62 8.48 17.81
CA SER A 279 -0.27 8.83 19.18
C SER A 279 0.32 7.63 19.90
N ASP A 280 1.13 7.92 20.90
CA ASP A 280 1.80 6.98 21.78
C ASP A 280 1.42 7.31 23.24
N MET A 281 1.53 6.32 24.13
CA MET A 281 1.45 6.52 25.58
C MET A 281 2.88 6.51 26.10
N VAL A 282 3.31 7.56 26.80
CA VAL A 282 4.68 7.71 27.32
C VAL A 282 4.61 8.27 28.73
N GLY A 283 5.01 7.47 29.72
CA GLY A 283 4.97 7.89 31.13
C GLY A 283 3.58 8.27 31.62
N GLY A 284 2.54 7.57 31.13
CA GLY A 284 1.14 7.84 31.45
C GLY A 284 0.48 8.96 30.64
N GLU A 285 1.24 9.66 29.79
CA GLU A 285 0.76 10.78 28.99
C GLU A 285 0.59 10.41 27.51
N VAL A 286 -0.42 10.98 26.85
CA VAL A 286 -0.64 10.80 25.41
C VAL A 286 0.28 11.76 24.65
N VAL A 287 1.26 11.21 23.93
CA VAL A 287 2.16 11.96 23.06
C VAL A 287 1.73 11.78 21.60
N LEU A 288 1.41 12.87 20.91
CA LEU A 288 1.12 12.84 19.48
C LEU A 288 2.41 12.66 18.68
N ARG A 289 2.35 11.84 17.62
CA ARG A 289 3.47 11.72 16.69
C ARG A 289 3.55 12.97 15.82
N ALA A 290 4.76 13.49 15.67
CA ALA A 290 5.04 14.58 14.75
C ALA A 290 4.67 14.23 13.31
N GLU A 291 4.41 15.24 12.48
CA GLU A 291 4.15 15.05 11.05
C GLU A 291 5.34 14.42 10.32
N ARG A 292 6.55 14.62 10.87
CA ARG A 292 7.81 14.13 10.33
C ARG A 292 8.68 13.54 11.44
N ARG A 293 9.14 12.30 11.25
CA ARG A 293 10.25 11.68 12.00
C ARG A 293 11.24 11.11 11.00
N VAL A 294 12.52 11.39 11.19
CA VAL A 294 13.61 10.80 10.42
C VAL A 294 14.44 9.93 11.34
N SER A 295 14.88 8.76 10.87
CA SER A 295 15.84 7.94 11.61
C SER A 295 16.99 7.45 10.74
N PHE A 296 18.22 7.56 11.24
CA PHE A 296 19.43 7.05 10.59
C PHE A 296 19.81 5.74 11.28
N THR A 297 19.78 4.65 10.53
CA THR A 297 20.16 3.31 11.04
C THR A 297 21.53 2.94 10.50
N PHE A 298 22.52 2.84 11.38
CA PHE A 298 23.92 2.56 11.04
C PHE A 298 24.24 1.09 11.34
N ARG A 299 24.85 0.40 10.38
CA ARG A 299 25.19 -1.02 10.42
C ARG A 299 26.54 -1.25 9.76
N GLN A 300 27.21 -2.33 10.16
CA GLN A 300 28.37 -2.87 9.45
C GLN A 300 27.87 -4.00 8.56
N VAL A 301 28.19 -3.97 7.28
CA VAL A 301 27.94 -5.09 6.37
C VAL A 301 28.89 -6.23 6.71
N ARG A 302 28.32 -7.43 6.85
CA ARG A 302 29.12 -8.65 7.04
C ARG A 302 29.68 -9.09 5.69
N GLN A 303 30.95 -9.47 5.68
CA GLN A 303 31.68 -9.82 4.45
C GLN A 303 31.28 -11.21 3.94
N GLU A 304 31.38 -11.40 2.62
CA GLU A 304 31.12 -12.70 2.01
C GLU A 304 32.09 -13.77 2.58
N GLY A 305 31.55 -14.92 2.98
CA GLY A 305 32.33 -16.00 3.59
C GLY A 305 32.55 -15.90 5.11
N ASP A 306 32.02 -14.86 5.77
CA ASP A 306 31.99 -14.74 7.23
C ASP A 306 30.55 -14.99 7.74
N PRO A 307 30.11 -16.23 8.02
CA PRO A 307 28.77 -16.48 8.54
C PRO A 307 28.62 -16.06 10.01
N CYS A 308 27.42 -15.59 10.39
CA CYS A 308 27.15 -15.22 11.78
C CYS A 308 27.12 -16.46 12.70
N SER A 309 27.81 -16.37 13.84
CA SER A 309 27.92 -17.41 14.87
C SER A 309 27.39 -16.97 16.24
N CYS A 310 26.42 -16.05 16.26
CA CYS A 310 25.84 -15.52 17.51
C CYS A 310 25.18 -16.62 18.37
N PRO A 311 25.04 -16.42 19.70
CA PRO A 311 24.49 -17.44 20.61
C PRO A 311 22.96 -17.62 20.50
N PHE A 312 22.36 -17.20 19.39
CA PHE A 312 20.91 -17.19 19.15
C PHE A 312 20.57 -17.94 17.84
N PRO A 313 20.86 -19.26 17.75
CA PRO A 313 20.74 -20.02 16.51
C PRO A 313 19.30 -20.05 15.98
N ASP A 314 18.31 -20.05 16.87
CA ASP A 314 16.87 -20.07 16.52
C ASP A 314 16.40 -18.82 15.77
N GLN A 315 17.17 -17.72 15.82
CA GLN A 315 16.88 -16.48 15.10
C GLN A 315 17.93 -16.19 14.00
N CYS A 316 19.00 -16.97 13.93
CA CYS A 316 20.15 -16.69 13.08
C CYS A 316 20.09 -17.42 11.74
N ASP A 317 19.96 -16.66 10.66
CA ASP A 317 19.85 -17.22 9.32
C ASP A 317 21.14 -17.86 8.79
N SER A 318 22.30 -17.43 9.28
CA SER A 318 23.57 -18.14 9.04
C SER A 318 23.66 -19.51 9.74
N GLN A 319 22.85 -19.75 10.78
CA GLN A 319 22.86 -20.99 11.57
C GLN A 319 21.61 -21.86 11.31
N GLY A 320 20.84 -21.55 10.28
CA GLY A 320 19.73 -22.38 9.82
C GLY A 320 18.32 -21.88 10.19
N ALA A 321 18.18 -20.76 10.90
CA ALA A 321 16.87 -20.14 11.04
C ALA A 321 16.41 -19.58 9.69
N GLY A 322 15.23 -19.97 9.21
CA GLY A 322 14.69 -19.38 7.98
C GLY A 322 14.47 -17.87 8.14
N ILE A 323 14.89 -17.04 7.19
CA ILE A 323 14.49 -15.63 7.16
C ILE A 323 12.98 -15.59 6.87
N PRO A 324 12.12 -15.12 7.79
CA PRO A 324 10.68 -15.10 7.53
C PRO A 324 10.42 -14.24 6.30
N PRO A 325 9.71 -14.73 5.27
CA PRO A 325 9.56 -13.98 4.03
C PRO A 325 8.92 -12.63 4.32
N THR A 326 9.45 -11.57 3.70
CA THR A 326 8.82 -10.24 3.80
C THR A 326 7.41 -10.31 3.20
N ARG A 327 6.46 -9.45 3.58
CA ARG A 327 5.16 -9.41 2.86
C ARG A 327 5.34 -9.32 1.33
N MET A 328 6.38 -8.64 0.88
CA MET A 328 6.75 -8.52 -0.53
C MET A 328 7.35 -9.82 -1.10
N ALA A 329 8.22 -10.51 -0.35
CA ALA A 329 8.80 -11.80 -0.73
C ALA A 329 7.79 -12.95 -0.63
N ALA A 330 6.83 -12.91 0.30
CA ALA A 330 5.71 -13.83 0.39
C ALA A 330 4.72 -13.64 -0.77
N GLN A 331 4.49 -12.38 -1.18
CA GLN A 331 3.75 -12.07 -2.42
C GLN A 331 4.51 -12.53 -3.67
N ARG A 332 5.85 -12.43 -3.70
CA ARG A 332 6.69 -12.98 -4.77
C ARG A 332 6.77 -14.51 -4.75
N ALA A 333 6.83 -15.17 -3.59
CA ALA A 333 6.89 -16.63 -3.48
C ALA A 333 5.55 -17.30 -3.86
N GLN A 334 4.43 -16.58 -3.73
CA GLN A 334 3.14 -16.98 -4.31
C GLN A 334 3.08 -16.82 -5.84
N CYS A 335 4.08 -16.17 -6.44
CA CYS A 335 4.24 -15.94 -7.87
C CYS A 335 5.51 -16.67 -8.33
N GLY A 336 5.41 -17.96 -8.65
CA GLY A 336 6.52 -18.89 -8.93
C GLY A 336 7.85 -18.29 -9.43
N ALA A 337 8.94 -18.77 -8.84
CA ALA A 337 10.31 -18.33 -9.08
C ALA A 337 10.76 -18.45 -10.56
N GLY A 338 11.42 -17.39 -11.04
CA GLY A 338 12.18 -17.35 -12.29
C GLY A 338 13.02 -16.07 -12.37
N ALA A 339 14.25 -16.17 -12.86
CA ALA A 339 15.28 -15.14 -12.92
C ALA A 339 14.91 -13.89 -13.75
N GLY A 340 15.30 -12.70 -13.28
CA GLY A 340 15.11 -11.42 -13.99
C GLY A 340 13.64 -11.03 -14.17
N SER A 341 13.28 -9.75 -14.04
CA SER A 341 11.90 -9.36 -14.36
C SER A 341 11.63 -9.60 -15.85
N THR A 342 10.54 -10.31 -16.16
CA THR A 342 10.10 -10.48 -17.55
C THR A 342 9.29 -9.26 -18.01
N LEU A 343 9.21 -9.03 -19.32
CA LEU A 343 8.36 -7.99 -19.91
C LEU A 343 6.92 -8.03 -19.36
N GLU A 344 6.37 -9.23 -19.20
CA GLU A 344 5.01 -9.43 -18.68
C GLU A 344 4.89 -9.11 -17.18
N ASP A 345 5.93 -9.36 -16.39
CA ASP A 345 5.91 -9.02 -14.96
C ASP A 345 5.89 -7.50 -14.73
N ASP A 346 6.69 -6.77 -15.52
CA ASP A 346 6.83 -5.32 -15.38
C ASP A 346 5.71 -4.54 -16.06
N HIS A 347 5.22 -5.04 -17.20
CA HIS A 347 4.27 -4.32 -18.06
C HIS A 347 2.89 -4.98 -18.17
N VAL A 348 2.64 -6.11 -17.51
CA VAL A 348 1.29 -6.72 -17.43
C VAL A 348 0.93 -6.99 -15.97
N ASN A 349 1.45 -8.07 -15.39
CA ASN A 349 1.07 -8.58 -14.06
C ASN A 349 1.20 -7.49 -13.01
N GLY A 350 2.32 -6.79 -13.10
CA GLY A 350 2.65 -5.74 -12.20
C GLY A 350 1.76 -4.51 -12.31
N VAL A 351 1.52 -4.06 -13.55
CA VAL A 351 0.68 -2.90 -13.82
C VAL A 351 -0.76 -3.16 -13.39
N TYR A 352 -1.36 -4.29 -13.79
CA TYR A 352 -2.74 -4.61 -13.47
C TYR A 352 -3.01 -4.77 -11.97
N ASN A 353 -2.03 -5.29 -11.21
CA ASN A 353 -2.12 -5.28 -9.75
C ASN A 353 -2.12 -3.86 -9.18
N ALA A 354 -1.26 -2.98 -9.70
CA ALA A 354 -1.16 -1.60 -9.22
C ALA A 354 -2.40 -0.76 -9.56
N ILE A 355 -2.99 -0.95 -10.74
CA ILE A 355 -4.15 -0.17 -11.19
C ILE A 355 -5.50 -0.83 -10.85
N ALA A 356 -5.54 -1.98 -10.18
CA ALA A 356 -6.74 -2.80 -10.04
C ALA A 356 -8.00 -2.03 -9.58
N PRO A 357 -7.95 -1.18 -8.54
CA PRO A 357 -9.16 -0.45 -8.13
C PRO A 357 -9.57 0.62 -9.15
N HIS A 358 -8.61 1.35 -9.73
CA HIS A 358 -8.88 2.37 -10.76
C HIS A 358 -9.41 1.73 -12.06
N PHE A 359 -8.83 0.60 -12.48
CA PHE A 359 -9.29 -0.19 -13.60
C PHE A 359 -10.73 -0.66 -13.37
N SER A 360 -11.01 -1.24 -12.20
CA SER A 360 -12.34 -1.72 -11.84
C SER A 360 -13.40 -0.61 -11.89
N ALA A 361 -13.05 0.59 -11.41
CA ALA A 361 -13.94 1.75 -11.39
C ALA A 361 -14.36 2.28 -12.78
N THR A 362 -13.75 1.79 -13.87
CA THR A 362 -14.02 2.28 -15.24
C THR A 362 -14.65 1.23 -16.15
N ARG A 363 -14.85 -0.02 -15.68
CA ARG A 363 -15.22 -1.16 -16.54
C ARG A 363 -16.43 -1.93 -15.98
N PHE A 364 -17.62 -1.52 -16.41
CA PHE A 364 -18.90 -2.13 -15.99
C PHE A 364 -19.75 -2.68 -17.14
N ALA A 365 -19.63 -2.13 -18.35
CA ALA A 365 -20.53 -2.43 -19.45
C ALA A 365 -20.27 -3.83 -20.05
N VAL A 366 -21.22 -4.76 -19.86
CA VAL A 366 -21.21 -6.11 -20.46
C VAL A 366 -21.22 -6.02 -21.99
N TRP A 367 -20.34 -6.76 -22.65
CA TRP A 367 -20.26 -6.75 -24.10
C TRP A 367 -21.34 -7.63 -24.72
N PRO A 368 -22.06 -7.18 -25.76
CA PRO A 368 -23.18 -7.93 -26.34
C PRO A 368 -22.80 -9.33 -26.82
N LYS A 369 -21.68 -9.47 -27.53
CA LYS A 369 -21.22 -10.77 -28.06
C LYS A 369 -20.77 -11.75 -26.98
N VAL A 370 -20.16 -11.24 -25.91
CA VAL A 370 -19.84 -12.07 -24.73
C VAL A 370 -21.11 -12.52 -24.02
N ARG A 371 -22.11 -11.63 -23.89
CA ARG A 371 -23.42 -12.00 -23.33
C ARG A 371 -24.10 -13.06 -24.18
N GLU A 372 -24.14 -12.88 -25.49
CA GLU A 372 -24.74 -13.84 -26.44
C GLU A 372 -24.12 -15.23 -26.29
N PHE A 373 -22.79 -15.31 -26.23
CA PHE A 373 -22.07 -16.57 -25.98
C PHE A 373 -22.49 -17.23 -24.66
N VAL A 374 -22.50 -16.49 -23.54
CA VAL A 374 -22.88 -17.03 -22.22
C VAL A 374 -24.36 -17.47 -22.22
N MET A 375 -25.23 -16.72 -22.88
CA MET A 375 -26.66 -17.06 -22.96
C MET A 375 -26.91 -18.32 -23.80
N ALA A 376 -26.05 -18.62 -24.76
CA ALA A 376 -26.13 -19.80 -25.62
C ALA A 376 -25.58 -21.10 -24.98
N LEU A 377 -25.05 -21.04 -23.75
CA LEU A 377 -24.60 -22.23 -23.01
C LEU A 377 -25.79 -23.02 -22.43
N PRO A 378 -25.67 -24.34 -22.22
CA PRO A 378 -26.75 -25.14 -21.63
C PRO A 378 -27.08 -24.69 -20.19
N PRO A 379 -28.31 -24.92 -19.69
CA PRO A 379 -28.64 -24.73 -18.28
C PRO A 379 -27.74 -25.55 -17.35
N GLY A 380 -27.32 -24.99 -16.22
CA GLY A 380 -26.42 -25.66 -15.29
C GLY A 380 -24.93 -25.65 -15.67
N ALA A 381 -24.57 -24.98 -16.76
CA ALA A 381 -23.20 -24.94 -17.27
C ALA A 381 -22.17 -24.45 -16.22
N LEU A 382 -21.00 -25.08 -16.23
CA LEU A 382 -19.78 -24.62 -15.56
C LEU A 382 -18.97 -23.75 -16.53
N VAL A 383 -18.69 -22.52 -16.12
CA VAL A 383 -18.00 -21.54 -16.95
C VAL A 383 -16.73 -21.08 -16.28
N ALA A 384 -15.58 -21.21 -16.95
CA ALA A 384 -14.34 -20.57 -16.50
C ALA A 384 -14.22 -19.16 -17.11
N ASP A 385 -13.97 -18.15 -16.28
CA ASP A 385 -13.62 -16.80 -16.74
C ASP A 385 -12.13 -16.57 -16.46
N VAL A 386 -11.29 -16.81 -17.47
CA VAL A 386 -9.83 -16.76 -17.38
C VAL A 386 -9.36 -15.34 -17.66
N GLY A 387 -8.78 -14.70 -16.64
CA GLY A 387 -8.56 -13.25 -16.56
C GLY A 387 -9.87 -12.50 -16.30
N CYS A 388 -10.59 -12.91 -15.25
CA CYS A 388 -11.94 -12.40 -14.94
C CYS A 388 -11.98 -10.91 -14.56
N GLY A 389 -10.83 -10.29 -14.30
CA GLY A 389 -10.73 -8.89 -13.89
C GLY A 389 -11.55 -8.63 -12.63
N ASN A 390 -12.46 -7.66 -12.71
CA ASN A 390 -13.34 -7.29 -11.59
C ASN A 390 -14.61 -8.16 -11.47
N GLY A 391 -14.65 -9.33 -12.11
CA GLY A 391 -15.83 -10.21 -12.13
C GLY A 391 -16.99 -9.62 -12.93
N LYS A 392 -16.67 -8.89 -14.01
CA LYS A 392 -17.63 -8.16 -14.86
C LYS A 392 -18.79 -9.04 -15.35
N TYR A 393 -18.49 -10.29 -15.67
CA TYR A 393 -19.41 -11.27 -16.25
C TYR A 393 -20.04 -12.20 -15.21
N PHE A 394 -19.76 -12.01 -13.91
CA PHE A 394 -20.39 -12.79 -12.86
C PHE A 394 -21.87 -12.42 -12.73
N GLY A 395 -22.73 -13.44 -12.65
CA GLY A 395 -24.18 -13.26 -12.49
C GLY A 395 -24.91 -12.82 -13.75
N LEU A 396 -24.33 -12.98 -14.95
CA LEU A 396 -25.06 -12.77 -16.20
C LEU A 396 -26.28 -13.70 -16.33
N ARG A 397 -26.18 -14.90 -15.76
CA ARG A 397 -27.23 -15.91 -15.66
C ARG A 397 -27.21 -16.50 -14.25
N SER A 398 -28.39 -16.81 -13.71
CA SER A 398 -28.55 -17.32 -12.34
C SER A 398 -28.51 -18.84 -12.22
N ASP A 399 -28.54 -19.54 -13.36
CA ASP A 399 -28.61 -21.00 -13.50
C ASP A 399 -27.27 -21.64 -13.94
N ILE A 400 -26.22 -20.85 -14.12
CA ILE A 400 -24.85 -21.31 -14.36
C ILE A 400 -23.97 -21.06 -13.14
N PHE A 401 -22.80 -21.68 -13.11
CA PHE A 401 -21.78 -21.38 -12.11
C PHE A 401 -20.49 -20.91 -12.78
N VAL A 402 -19.98 -19.76 -12.36
CA VAL A 402 -18.78 -19.14 -12.95
C VAL A 402 -17.57 -19.26 -12.02
N LEU A 403 -16.49 -19.89 -12.49
CA LEU A 403 -15.20 -19.92 -11.82
C LEU A 403 -14.28 -18.88 -12.46
N GLY A 404 -14.09 -17.75 -11.78
CA GLY A 404 -13.16 -16.71 -12.22
C GLY A 404 -11.74 -17.00 -11.79
N THR A 405 -10.78 -16.71 -12.68
CA THR A 405 -9.37 -16.70 -12.33
C THR A 405 -8.73 -15.41 -12.82
N ASP A 406 -7.86 -14.80 -12.02
CA ASP A 406 -7.06 -13.67 -12.48
C ASP A 406 -5.66 -13.70 -11.87
N ARG A 407 -4.65 -13.35 -12.65
CA ARG A 407 -3.26 -13.29 -12.19
C ARG A 407 -3.03 -12.10 -11.25
N SER A 408 -3.82 -11.04 -11.41
CA SER A 408 -3.85 -9.87 -10.55
C SER A 408 -4.64 -10.19 -9.28
N THR A 409 -3.94 -10.33 -8.16
CA THR A 409 -4.57 -10.53 -6.84
C THR A 409 -5.43 -9.33 -6.45
N GLY A 410 -5.09 -8.12 -6.93
CA GLY A 410 -5.91 -6.93 -6.77
C GLY A 410 -7.26 -7.05 -7.48
N LEU A 411 -7.28 -7.51 -8.73
CA LEU A 411 -8.52 -7.71 -9.50
C LEU A 411 -9.32 -8.90 -8.98
N ALA A 412 -8.67 -10.05 -8.73
CA ALA A 412 -9.30 -11.21 -8.10
C ALA A 412 -9.94 -10.85 -6.74
N GLY A 413 -9.28 -10.02 -5.94
CA GLY A 413 -9.83 -9.53 -4.67
C GLY A 413 -11.09 -8.68 -4.85
N VAL A 414 -11.12 -7.81 -5.87
CA VAL A 414 -12.33 -7.04 -6.22
C VAL A 414 -13.47 -7.95 -6.67
N ALA A 415 -13.17 -8.95 -7.52
CA ALA A 415 -14.14 -9.94 -7.94
C ALA A 415 -14.67 -10.77 -6.75
N SER A 416 -13.80 -11.13 -5.80
CA SER A 416 -14.15 -11.88 -4.59
C SER A 416 -15.10 -11.10 -3.67
N GLN A 417 -14.86 -9.80 -3.50
CA GLN A 417 -15.78 -8.91 -2.76
C GLN A 417 -17.16 -8.84 -3.42
N ARG A 418 -17.22 -8.88 -4.76
CA ARG A 418 -18.48 -8.92 -5.51
C ARG A 418 -19.24 -10.23 -5.28
N VAL A 419 -18.53 -11.36 -5.24
CA VAL A 419 -19.11 -12.68 -4.93
C VAL A 419 -19.62 -12.74 -3.48
N SER A 420 -18.84 -12.22 -2.53
CA SER A 420 -19.07 -12.39 -1.09
C SER A 420 -20.16 -11.47 -0.49
N GLY A 421 -20.55 -10.40 -1.19
CA GLY A 421 -21.63 -9.49 -0.77
C GLY A 421 -21.29 -8.64 0.48
N GLY A 422 -21.00 -7.35 0.28
CA GLY A 422 -20.98 -6.38 1.39
C GLY A 422 -22.39 -6.12 1.97
N PRO A 423 -22.52 -5.61 3.21
CA PRO A 423 -23.75 -5.58 4.01
C PRO A 423 -24.86 -4.61 3.53
N MET A 424 -24.79 -4.07 2.31
CA MET A 424 -25.81 -3.18 1.77
C MET A 424 -26.14 -3.53 0.32
N ARG A 425 -27.07 -4.47 0.15
CA ARG A 425 -28.12 -4.43 -0.88
C ARG A 425 -29.11 -5.54 -0.57
N GLY A 426 -30.29 -5.14 -0.12
CA GLY A 426 -31.41 -6.05 0.06
C GLY A 426 -31.77 -6.75 -1.25
N LEU A 427 -32.19 -8.01 -1.12
CA LEU A 427 -32.84 -8.86 -2.11
C LEU A 427 -31.96 -9.34 -3.30
N GLN A 428 -31.24 -10.46 -3.12
CA GLN A 428 -31.18 -11.65 -4.00
C GLN A 428 -29.91 -12.49 -3.69
N GLY A 429 -30.04 -13.82 -3.79
CA GLY A 429 -29.06 -14.80 -3.29
C GLY A 429 -27.62 -14.63 -3.78
N SER A 430 -26.68 -15.21 -3.03
CA SER A 430 -25.25 -15.24 -3.35
C SER A 430 -25.02 -15.54 -4.84
N LEU A 431 -24.20 -14.72 -5.51
CA LEU A 431 -23.83 -14.96 -6.90
C LEU A 431 -23.30 -16.38 -7.04
N ARG A 432 -23.75 -17.13 -8.05
CA ARG A 432 -23.22 -18.46 -8.39
C ARG A 432 -21.88 -18.31 -9.09
N ALA A 433 -20.90 -17.86 -8.34
CA ALA A 433 -19.55 -17.70 -8.81
C ALA A 433 -18.56 -17.92 -7.66
N ASP A 434 -17.35 -18.26 -8.01
CA ASP A 434 -16.19 -18.24 -7.11
C ASP A 434 -14.98 -17.69 -7.87
N VAL A 435 -13.94 -17.28 -7.15
CA VAL A 435 -12.76 -16.67 -7.77
C VAL A 435 -11.47 -17.08 -7.08
N ALA A 436 -10.45 -17.35 -7.89
CA ALA A 436 -9.10 -17.63 -7.43
C ALA A 436 -8.07 -16.71 -8.10
N ALA A 437 -6.98 -16.43 -7.39
CA ALA A 437 -5.79 -15.85 -8.02
C ALA A 437 -4.99 -16.98 -8.68
N ALA A 438 -4.79 -16.91 -9.99
CA ALA A 438 -4.07 -17.95 -10.74
C ALA A 438 -3.44 -17.41 -12.03
N ASP A 439 -2.36 -18.05 -12.46
CA ASP A 439 -1.78 -17.81 -13.78
C ASP A 439 -2.64 -18.49 -14.85
N ALA A 440 -2.95 -17.77 -15.93
CA ALA A 440 -3.74 -18.30 -17.04
C ALA A 440 -3.02 -19.44 -17.78
N LEU A 441 -1.69 -19.55 -17.65
CA LEU A 441 -0.88 -20.66 -18.17
C LEU A 441 -0.83 -21.88 -17.24
N ALA A 442 -1.32 -21.76 -16.00
CA ALA A 442 -1.34 -22.83 -15.00
C ALA A 442 -2.63 -22.77 -14.18
N LEU A 443 -3.75 -23.07 -14.84
CA LEU A 443 -5.08 -22.97 -14.24
C LEU A 443 -5.30 -24.06 -13.17
N PRO A 444 -5.84 -23.72 -12.00
CA PRO A 444 -6.19 -24.68 -10.95
C PRO A 444 -7.51 -25.39 -11.25
N LEU A 445 -7.73 -25.77 -12.51
CA LEU A 445 -8.95 -26.37 -13.02
C LEU A 445 -8.64 -27.79 -13.50
N ARG A 446 -9.56 -28.72 -13.24
CA ARG A 446 -9.43 -30.07 -13.76
C ARG A 446 -9.54 -30.04 -15.29
N PRO A 447 -8.81 -30.89 -16.02
CA PRO A 447 -9.06 -31.07 -17.45
C PRO A 447 -10.51 -31.52 -17.70
N ALA A 448 -11.06 -31.11 -18.85
CA ALA A 448 -12.37 -31.54 -19.35
C ALA A 448 -13.56 -31.37 -18.39
N CYS A 449 -13.64 -30.24 -17.68
CA CYS A 449 -14.68 -29.97 -16.70
C CYS A 449 -15.53 -28.70 -16.94
N MET A 450 -15.20 -27.91 -17.97
CA MET A 450 -15.89 -26.66 -18.28
C MET A 450 -16.73 -26.78 -19.56
N ASP A 451 -17.98 -26.33 -19.51
CA ASP A 451 -18.87 -26.24 -20.67
C ASP A 451 -18.59 -24.97 -21.49
N GLY A 452 -18.16 -23.91 -20.80
CA GLY A 452 -17.81 -22.62 -21.39
C GLY A 452 -16.51 -22.07 -20.82
N VAL A 453 -15.69 -21.44 -21.66
CA VAL A 453 -14.51 -20.68 -21.23
C VAL A 453 -14.56 -19.28 -21.82
N LEU A 454 -14.34 -18.27 -21.00
CA LEU A 454 -14.14 -16.88 -21.41
C LEU A 454 -12.66 -16.53 -21.24
N CYS A 455 -12.06 -15.91 -22.25
CA CYS A 455 -10.72 -15.34 -22.19
C CYS A 455 -10.75 -13.98 -22.89
N ILE A 456 -11.20 -12.96 -22.15
CA ILE A 456 -11.61 -11.68 -22.72
C ILE A 456 -10.53 -10.64 -22.47
N ALA A 457 -9.81 -10.24 -23.52
CA ALA A 457 -8.71 -9.26 -23.46
C ALA A 457 -7.58 -9.69 -22.49
N VAL A 458 -7.13 -10.94 -22.66
CA VAL A 458 -6.04 -11.53 -21.86
C VAL A 458 -4.92 -12.04 -22.75
N LEU A 459 -5.24 -12.79 -23.81
CA LEU A 459 -4.24 -13.44 -24.69
C LEU A 459 -3.23 -12.45 -25.30
N HIS A 460 -3.63 -11.21 -25.61
CA HIS A 460 -2.74 -10.16 -26.12
C HIS A 460 -1.68 -9.67 -25.13
N HIS A 461 -1.71 -10.14 -23.88
CA HIS A 461 -0.69 -9.85 -22.89
C HIS A 461 0.43 -10.89 -22.84
N MET A 462 0.31 -11.99 -23.60
CA MET A 462 1.35 -12.99 -23.74
C MET A 462 2.39 -12.51 -24.76
N SER A 463 3.61 -12.29 -24.30
CA SER A 463 4.71 -11.63 -25.00
C SER A 463 5.30 -12.43 -26.17
N THR A 464 5.07 -13.75 -26.20
CA THR A 464 5.59 -14.63 -27.24
C THR A 464 4.48 -15.48 -27.84
N VAL A 465 4.66 -15.87 -29.11
CA VAL A 465 3.76 -16.82 -29.80
C VAL A 465 3.64 -18.13 -29.02
N ALA A 466 4.74 -18.65 -28.49
CA ALA A 466 4.75 -19.87 -27.69
C ALA A 466 3.85 -19.76 -26.45
N ARG A 467 3.87 -18.62 -25.74
CA ARG A 467 3.00 -18.36 -24.59
C ARG A 467 1.54 -18.17 -25.00
N ARG A 468 1.28 -17.54 -26.15
CA ARG A 468 -0.08 -17.43 -26.72
C ARG A 468 -0.66 -18.82 -27.03
N LEU A 469 0.11 -19.67 -27.69
CA LEU A 469 -0.28 -21.06 -27.98
C LEU A 469 -0.49 -21.87 -26.69
N ALA A 470 0.40 -21.71 -25.70
CA ALA A 470 0.27 -22.36 -24.41
C ALA A 470 -1.03 -21.96 -23.69
N LEU A 471 -1.41 -20.67 -23.71
CA LEU A 471 -2.68 -20.22 -23.14
C LEU A 471 -3.86 -20.86 -23.87
N LEU A 472 -3.91 -20.79 -25.20
CA LEU A 472 -4.99 -21.39 -25.98
C LEU A 472 -5.12 -22.90 -25.71
N HIS A 473 -3.99 -23.61 -25.56
CA HIS A 473 -3.97 -25.01 -25.17
C HIS A 473 -4.52 -25.24 -23.76
N GLN A 474 -4.14 -24.40 -22.78
CA GLN A 474 -4.70 -24.46 -21.43
C GLN A 474 -6.22 -24.26 -21.45
N LEU A 475 -6.74 -23.27 -22.18
CA LEU A 475 -8.20 -23.07 -22.31
C LEU A 475 -8.88 -24.32 -22.89
N LEU A 476 -8.35 -24.87 -23.99
CA LEU A 476 -8.88 -26.10 -24.61
C LEU A 476 -8.89 -27.28 -23.64
N SER A 477 -7.82 -27.45 -22.86
CA SER A 477 -7.66 -28.58 -21.94
C SER A 477 -8.76 -28.64 -20.87
N THR A 478 -9.28 -27.48 -20.48
CA THR A 478 -10.36 -27.38 -19.47
C THR A 478 -11.74 -27.70 -20.02
N LEU A 479 -11.94 -27.61 -21.35
CA LEU A 479 -13.23 -27.86 -21.98
C LEU A 479 -13.59 -29.34 -22.00
N CYS A 480 -14.84 -29.65 -21.62
CA CYS A 480 -15.47 -30.92 -21.90
C CYS A 480 -15.70 -31.11 -23.41
N LEU A 481 -16.05 -32.33 -23.84
CA LEU A 481 -16.43 -32.57 -25.24
C LEU A 481 -17.69 -31.78 -25.58
N GLY A 482 -17.65 -31.01 -26.68
CA GLY A 482 -18.71 -30.08 -27.05
C GLY A 482 -18.68 -28.74 -26.30
N GLY A 483 -17.78 -28.58 -25.33
CA GLY A 483 -17.52 -27.31 -24.67
C GLY A 483 -16.91 -26.28 -25.61
N ARG A 484 -17.14 -24.99 -25.34
CA ARG A 484 -16.70 -23.88 -26.21
C ARG A 484 -15.92 -22.83 -25.42
N ALA A 485 -14.90 -22.24 -26.04
CA ALA A 485 -14.15 -21.10 -25.53
C ALA A 485 -14.38 -19.88 -26.43
N LEU A 486 -14.63 -18.71 -25.82
CA LEU A 486 -14.62 -17.41 -26.48
C LEU A 486 -13.35 -16.64 -26.09
N VAL A 487 -12.56 -16.25 -27.08
CA VAL A 487 -11.36 -15.43 -26.91
C VAL A 487 -11.53 -14.11 -27.64
N THR A 488 -11.16 -13.00 -26.99
CA THR A 488 -11.15 -11.67 -27.63
C THR A 488 -9.81 -10.98 -27.45
N VAL A 489 -9.26 -10.40 -28.52
CA VAL A 489 -7.96 -9.72 -28.52
C VAL A 489 -8.04 -8.40 -29.29
N TRP A 490 -7.15 -7.45 -28.98
CA TRP A 490 -7.13 -6.15 -29.66
C TRP A 490 -6.66 -6.32 -31.10
N ALA A 491 -7.38 -5.71 -32.04
CA ALA A 491 -7.07 -5.75 -33.46
C ALA A 491 -6.05 -4.67 -33.87
N THR A 492 -5.36 -4.85 -34.99
CA THR A 492 -4.54 -3.79 -35.62
C THR A 492 -5.41 -2.72 -36.30
N GLU A 493 -6.63 -3.05 -36.72
CA GLU A 493 -7.55 -2.18 -37.47
C GLU A 493 -8.44 -1.32 -36.56
N GLN A 494 -8.00 -0.97 -35.35
CA GLN A 494 -8.85 -0.20 -34.44
C GLN A 494 -9.18 1.19 -34.99
N GLU A 495 -10.35 1.72 -34.62
CA GLU A 495 -10.69 3.10 -34.94
C GLU A 495 -9.66 4.08 -34.33
N GLY A 496 -9.24 5.06 -35.14
CA GLY A 496 -8.28 6.09 -34.73
C GLY A 496 -6.86 5.59 -34.47
N MET A 497 -6.46 4.46 -35.08
CA MET A 497 -5.16 3.82 -34.82
C MET A 497 -3.96 4.77 -35.00
N ALA A 498 -3.94 5.60 -36.05
CA ALA A 498 -2.84 6.56 -36.28
C ALA A 498 -2.58 7.47 -35.07
N ARG A 499 -3.65 8.02 -34.47
CA ARG A 499 -3.57 8.87 -33.28
C ARG A 499 -3.21 8.09 -32.00
N LYS A 500 -3.54 6.80 -31.95
CA LYS A 500 -3.14 5.91 -30.84
C LYS A 500 -1.63 5.64 -30.92
N LEU A 501 -1.11 5.34 -32.12
CA LEU A 501 0.31 5.07 -32.37
C LEU A 501 1.22 6.26 -32.04
N GLU A 502 0.76 7.50 -32.17
CA GLU A 502 1.50 8.69 -31.71
C GLU A 502 1.84 8.66 -30.21
N LYS A 503 1.11 7.87 -29.41
CA LYS A 503 1.23 7.81 -27.95
C LYS A 503 1.79 6.49 -27.45
N TRP A 504 1.81 5.46 -28.29
CA TRP A 504 2.21 4.10 -27.91
C TRP A 504 3.66 3.90 -28.31
N ALA A 505 4.46 3.33 -27.40
CA ALA A 505 5.86 3.08 -27.71
C ALA A 505 6.00 1.66 -28.32
N PRO A 506 6.57 1.51 -29.53
CA PRO A 506 6.91 0.19 -30.06
C PRO A 506 8.07 -0.41 -29.25
N LEU A 507 8.11 -1.74 -29.12
CA LEU A 507 9.23 -2.43 -28.46
C LEU A 507 10.39 -2.66 -29.45
N PRO A 508 11.63 -2.19 -29.16
CA PRO A 508 12.78 -2.42 -30.03
C PRO A 508 13.32 -3.85 -29.87
N GLY A 509 13.65 -4.50 -31.00
CA GLY A 509 14.32 -5.81 -30.99
C GLY A 509 13.39 -7.03 -30.98
N SER A 510 12.07 -6.84 -30.95
CA SER A 510 11.20 -7.83 -31.60
C SER A 510 11.49 -7.73 -33.09
N GLU A 511 11.63 -8.87 -33.79
CA GLU A 511 11.75 -8.90 -35.26
C GLU A 511 10.77 -7.88 -35.89
N SER A 512 11.19 -7.18 -36.94
CA SER A 512 10.56 -5.97 -37.50
C SER A 512 9.12 -6.14 -38.04
N GLU A 513 8.40 -7.16 -37.59
CA GLU A 513 7.04 -7.52 -37.91
C GLU A 513 6.10 -7.56 -36.69
N ALA A 514 6.60 -7.37 -35.46
CA ALA A 514 5.80 -7.61 -34.27
C ALA A 514 4.91 -6.41 -33.92
N ASN A 515 3.59 -6.61 -33.94
CA ASN A 515 2.58 -5.61 -33.56
C ASN A 515 2.54 -5.38 -32.03
N ASP A 516 3.69 -5.19 -31.42
CA ASP A 516 3.92 -5.15 -29.98
C ASP A 516 4.11 -3.70 -29.49
N TYR A 517 3.28 -3.29 -28.54
CA TYR A 517 3.22 -1.91 -28.07
C TYR A 517 3.19 -1.83 -26.55
N LEU A 518 3.85 -0.79 -26.04
CA LEU A 518 3.62 -0.25 -24.72
C LEU A 518 2.52 0.81 -24.78
N VAL A 519 1.38 0.48 -24.17
CA VAL A 519 0.15 1.27 -24.16
C VAL A 519 0.05 2.04 -22.84
N PRO A 520 0.02 3.38 -22.88
CA PRO A 520 -0.01 4.21 -21.68
C PRO A 520 -1.38 4.13 -20.98
N TRP A 521 -1.35 4.02 -19.66
CA TRP A 521 -2.53 4.10 -18.79
C TRP A 521 -2.30 5.13 -17.69
N HIS A 522 -3.12 6.18 -17.67
CA HIS A 522 -2.95 7.31 -16.77
C HIS A 522 -3.87 7.17 -15.55
N VAL A 523 -3.30 7.21 -14.36
CA VAL A 523 -4.01 7.22 -13.07
C VAL A 523 -3.85 8.60 -12.44
N PRO A 524 -4.93 9.32 -12.10
CA PRO A 524 -4.83 10.64 -11.46
C PRO A 524 -4.06 10.60 -10.13
N MET A 525 -3.16 11.55 -9.86
CA MET A 525 -2.29 11.52 -8.67
C MET A 525 -3.05 11.57 -7.33
N HIS A 526 -4.26 12.11 -7.30
CA HIS A 526 -5.10 12.15 -6.09
C HIS A 526 -5.68 10.77 -5.69
N ARG A 527 -5.50 9.75 -6.53
CA ARG A 527 -6.00 8.40 -6.32
C ARG A 527 -4.96 7.58 -5.54
N ALA A 528 -5.42 6.77 -4.58
CA ALA A 528 -4.53 5.98 -3.72
C ALA A 528 -3.64 5.01 -4.53
N GLU A 529 -4.13 4.57 -5.69
CA GLU A 529 -3.46 3.69 -6.65
C GLU A 529 -2.24 4.37 -7.29
N ALA A 530 -2.23 5.71 -7.38
CA ALA A 530 -1.10 6.48 -7.87
C ALA A 530 0.13 6.40 -6.94
N ALA A 531 -0.08 6.15 -5.64
CA ALA A 531 1.02 6.01 -4.68
C ALA A 531 1.68 4.61 -4.77
N ALA A 532 0.88 3.56 -4.97
CA ALA A 532 1.39 2.20 -5.23
C ALA A 532 2.08 2.07 -6.61
N ALA A 533 1.77 2.99 -7.54
CA ALA A 533 2.31 3.08 -8.88
C ALA A 533 3.74 3.62 -8.95
N ALA A 534 4.06 4.66 -8.17
CA ALA A 534 5.33 5.38 -8.24
C ALA A 534 6.56 4.52 -7.81
N ALA A 535 6.32 3.36 -7.19
CA ALA A 535 7.34 2.40 -6.79
C ALA A 535 7.71 1.38 -7.89
N ARG A 536 7.10 1.47 -9.08
CA ARG A 536 7.34 0.52 -10.19
C ARG A 536 8.24 1.14 -11.25
N PRO A 537 9.25 0.40 -11.77
CA PRO A 537 10.14 0.90 -12.84
C PRO A 537 9.39 1.35 -14.10
N SER A 538 8.26 0.71 -14.42
CA SER A 538 7.44 0.99 -15.60
C SER A 538 6.45 2.15 -15.46
N ALA A 539 6.41 2.83 -14.29
CA ALA A 539 5.52 3.94 -14.01
C ALA A 539 6.25 5.29 -14.13
N VAL A 540 5.68 6.21 -14.91
CA VAL A 540 6.23 7.55 -15.18
C VAL A 540 5.30 8.62 -14.63
N LEU A 541 5.84 9.56 -13.85
CA LEU A 541 5.09 10.71 -13.37
C LEU A 541 4.89 11.73 -14.50
N ASP A 542 3.64 11.99 -14.88
CA ASP A 542 3.28 13.07 -15.81
C ASP A 542 2.78 14.27 -14.99
N GLY A 543 3.71 15.17 -14.66
CA GLY A 543 3.44 16.39 -13.92
C GLY A 543 2.50 17.37 -14.65
N LYS A 544 2.45 17.34 -16.00
CA LYS A 544 1.56 18.21 -16.79
C LYS A 544 0.10 17.75 -16.68
N LYS A 545 -0.13 16.44 -16.69
CA LYS A 545 -1.48 15.85 -16.55
C LYS A 545 -1.88 15.54 -15.12
N SER A 546 -0.97 15.75 -14.15
CA SER A 546 -1.18 15.39 -12.75
C SER A 546 -1.59 13.91 -12.58
N THR A 547 -0.90 13.03 -13.32
CA THR A 547 -1.18 11.59 -13.37
C THR A 547 0.09 10.76 -13.27
N VAL A 548 -0.03 9.52 -12.79
CA VAL A 548 0.98 8.47 -12.98
C VAL A 548 0.63 7.67 -14.22
N CYS A 549 1.54 7.62 -15.19
CA CYS A 549 1.38 6.89 -16.44
C CYS A 549 2.08 5.53 -16.34
N PHE A 550 1.35 4.46 -16.59
CA PHE A 550 1.87 3.11 -16.67
C PHE A 550 1.98 2.66 -18.11
N GLN A 551 3.07 1.98 -18.46
CA GLN A 551 3.22 1.37 -19.77
C GLN A 551 2.80 -0.09 -19.74
N ARG A 552 1.72 -0.44 -20.44
CA ARG A 552 1.18 -1.81 -20.50
C ARG A 552 1.59 -2.50 -21.78
N TYR A 553 2.12 -3.70 -21.70
CA TYR A 553 2.45 -4.48 -22.90
C TYR A 553 1.17 -5.02 -23.57
N TYR A 554 1.08 -4.88 -24.89
CA TYR A 554 0.03 -5.44 -25.73
C TYR A 554 0.58 -5.91 -27.07
N HIS A 555 0.16 -7.09 -27.50
CA HIS A 555 0.22 -7.56 -28.87
C HIS A 555 -1.09 -7.25 -29.61
N LEU A 556 -1.05 -6.48 -30.69
CA LEU A 556 -2.22 -6.27 -31.56
C LEU A 556 -2.28 -7.35 -32.63
N PHE A 557 -3.43 -7.98 -32.77
CA PHE A 557 -3.62 -9.07 -33.71
C PHE A 557 -4.00 -8.55 -35.08
N ARG A 558 -3.36 -9.09 -36.11
CA ARG A 558 -3.77 -8.91 -37.51
C ARG A 558 -5.00 -9.76 -37.84
N PRO A 559 -5.71 -9.45 -38.94
CA PRO A 559 -6.82 -10.26 -39.42
C PRO A 559 -6.32 -11.67 -39.71
N GLY A 560 -7.01 -12.70 -39.20
CA GLY A 560 -6.65 -14.10 -39.40
C GLY A 560 -5.54 -14.63 -38.49
N GLU A 561 -4.84 -13.77 -37.73
CA GLU A 561 -3.74 -14.19 -36.86
C GLU A 561 -4.25 -15.08 -35.70
N LEU A 562 -5.32 -14.66 -35.03
CA LEU A 562 -5.89 -15.40 -33.89
C LEU A 562 -6.42 -16.77 -34.33
N GLU A 563 -7.11 -16.83 -35.45
CA GLU A 563 -7.59 -18.06 -36.08
C GLU A 563 -6.43 -18.97 -36.44
N GLY A 564 -5.32 -18.40 -36.96
CA GLY A 564 -4.09 -19.11 -37.26
C GLY A 564 -3.46 -19.76 -36.02
N LEU A 565 -3.45 -19.07 -34.88
CA LEU A 565 -2.97 -19.63 -33.61
C LEU A 565 -3.88 -20.75 -33.11
N VAL A 566 -5.21 -20.59 -33.16
CA VAL A 566 -6.15 -21.64 -32.75
C VAL A 566 -5.95 -22.91 -33.57
N ARG A 567 -5.77 -22.80 -34.90
CA ARG A 567 -5.54 -23.95 -35.78
C ARG A 567 -4.23 -24.69 -35.49
N GLN A 568 -3.27 -24.05 -34.84
CA GLN A 568 -2.01 -24.68 -34.43
C GLN A 568 -2.14 -25.47 -33.12
N VAL A 569 -3.20 -25.25 -32.34
CA VAL A 569 -3.42 -25.98 -31.09
C VAL A 569 -3.98 -27.37 -31.39
N PRO A 570 -3.27 -28.47 -31.05
CA PRO A 570 -3.74 -29.81 -31.34
C PRO A 570 -5.09 -30.11 -30.66
N GLY A 571 -6.05 -30.59 -31.44
CA GLY A 571 -7.39 -30.92 -30.96
C GLY A 571 -8.35 -29.74 -30.81
N ALA A 572 -7.92 -28.51 -31.12
CA ALA A 572 -8.82 -27.37 -31.18
C ALA A 572 -9.59 -27.34 -32.51
N GLN A 573 -10.89 -27.11 -32.44
CA GLN A 573 -11.71 -26.82 -33.62
C GLN A 573 -12.17 -25.37 -33.59
N LEU A 574 -11.83 -24.60 -34.62
CA LEU A 574 -12.38 -23.25 -34.82
C LEU A 574 -13.86 -23.36 -35.23
N LEU A 575 -14.75 -22.74 -34.46
CA LEU A 575 -16.20 -22.78 -34.66
C LEU A 575 -16.74 -21.49 -35.27
N ASP A 576 -16.19 -20.35 -34.85
CA ASP A 576 -16.58 -19.03 -35.35
C ASP A 576 -15.41 -18.04 -35.22
N ALA A 577 -15.38 -17.02 -36.06
CA ALA A 577 -14.40 -15.93 -36.03
C ALA A 577 -15.06 -14.63 -36.53
N PHE A 578 -14.95 -13.56 -35.74
CA PHE A 578 -15.61 -12.29 -36.07
C PHE A 578 -14.86 -11.09 -35.47
N TYR A 579 -15.20 -9.90 -35.97
CA TYR A 579 -14.71 -8.62 -35.46
C TYR A 579 -15.78 -7.93 -34.60
N ASP A 580 -15.42 -7.45 -33.41
CA ASP A 580 -16.32 -6.67 -32.55
C ASP A 580 -15.58 -5.52 -31.85
N LYS A 581 -15.96 -4.28 -32.19
CA LYS A 581 -15.51 -3.03 -31.52
C LYS A 581 -14.01 -2.95 -31.25
N ASP A 582 -13.19 -2.94 -32.29
CA ASP A 582 -11.71 -2.90 -32.21
C ASP A 582 -11.04 -4.22 -31.75
N ASN A 583 -11.76 -5.35 -31.79
CA ASN A 583 -11.24 -6.65 -31.35
C ASN A 583 -11.50 -7.76 -32.37
N TRP A 584 -10.50 -8.62 -32.55
CA TRP A 584 -10.67 -9.94 -33.17
C TRP A 584 -11.16 -10.93 -32.12
N CYS A 585 -12.17 -11.71 -32.48
CA CYS A 585 -12.83 -12.67 -31.61
C CYS A 585 -12.88 -14.04 -32.28
N VAL A 586 -12.67 -15.11 -31.51
CA VAL A 586 -12.88 -16.49 -31.97
C VAL A 586 -13.66 -17.28 -30.96
N VAL A 587 -14.50 -18.18 -31.48
CA VAL A 587 -15.08 -19.28 -30.72
C VAL A 587 -14.42 -20.56 -31.21
N PHE A 588 -13.87 -21.34 -30.30
CA PHE A 588 -13.32 -22.66 -30.61
C PHE A 588 -13.78 -23.68 -29.58
N GLY A 589 -13.71 -24.97 -29.92
CA GLY A 589 -14.17 -26.04 -29.05
C GLY A 589 -13.26 -27.25 -29.08
N ARG A 590 -13.58 -28.20 -28.19
CA ARG A 590 -12.99 -29.53 -28.13
C ARG A 590 -14.03 -30.53 -28.63
N LEU A 591 -13.74 -31.21 -29.73
CA LEU A 591 -14.58 -32.29 -30.24
C LEU A 591 -14.27 -33.63 -29.58
#